data_AF-A0A9P4NZ14-F1
#
_entry.id   AF-A0A9P4NZ14-F1
#
_cell.length_a   1.000
_cell.length_b   1.000
_cell.length_c   1.000
_cell.angle_alpha   90.00
_cell.angle_beta   90.00
_cell.angle_gamma   90.00
#
_symmetry.space_group_name_H-M   'P 1'
#
loop_
_entity.id
_entity.type
_entity.pdbx_description
1 polymer ?
#
loop_
_entity_poly.entity_id
_entity_poly.type
_entity_poly.pdbx_seq_one_letter_code
_entity_poly.pdbx_strand_id
1 'polypeptide(L)'
;MVTMIQRALEKFDSADRDYDKLFGYFAQGFRSYMQQRLDEFMDSRGGKGLKYFTCVERTHTAKCDSEVFEPNAMVDWTMTYRIDDKPGFFRELADVTGIQEEWVNLKGSKSETVDAGGGTGDHPHPAHHVWLDRPMMMGKFQVPNPKEVIKAALPGAKALQARIEATLMEFKIGLWTFGHEDSLRCSRYRLSYFLKVLKTWRK
;
A
#
# COMPACT_ATOMS: atom_id res chain seq x y z
N MET A 1 2.98 31.99 16.42
CA MET A 1 2.93 31.17 15.17
C MET A 1 4.24 30.42 14.95
N VAL A 2 5.42 31.07 15.02
CA VAL A 2 6.75 30.41 14.95
C VAL A 2 6.92 29.29 15.98
N THR A 3 6.43 29.49 17.20
CA THR A 3 6.47 28.50 18.29
C THR A 3 5.70 27.20 18.00
N MET A 4 4.69 27.23 17.13
CA MET A 4 3.91 26.04 16.79
C MET A 4 4.65 25.16 15.77
N ILE A 5 5.29 25.77 14.77
CA ILE A 5 6.10 25.05 13.77
C ILE A 5 7.33 24.43 14.44
N GLN A 6 8.00 25.19 15.31
CA GLN A 6 9.17 24.70 16.03
C GLN A 6 8.83 23.52 16.95
N ARG A 7 7.74 23.62 17.73
CA ARG A 7 7.24 22.50 18.54
C ARG A 7 6.85 21.28 17.69
N ALA A 8 6.32 21.48 16.49
CA ALA A 8 5.97 20.39 15.59
C ALA A 8 7.23 19.67 15.07
N LEU A 9 8.28 20.41 14.72
CA LEU A 9 9.57 19.84 14.31
C LEU A 9 10.26 19.08 15.46
N GLU A 10 10.28 19.65 16.67
CA GLU A 10 10.82 18.99 17.86
C GLU A 10 10.07 17.70 18.20
N LYS A 11 8.73 17.71 18.10
CA LYS A 11 7.91 16.50 18.28
C LYS A 11 8.18 15.45 17.21
N PHE A 12 8.43 15.85 15.96
CA PHE A 12 8.80 14.93 14.90
C PHE A 12 10.14 14.25 15.18
N ASP A 13 11.19 15.01 15.51
CA ASP A 13 12.51 14.47 15.85
C ASP A 13 12.44 13.53 17.06
N SER A 14 11.61 13.89 18.05
CA SER A 14 11.33 13.04 19.21
C SER A 14 10.69 11.70 18.84
N ALA A 15 9.66 11.74 17.98
CA ALA A 15 8.94 10.55 17.51
C ALA A 15 9.77 9.67 16.58
N ASP A 16 10.76 10.24 15.88
CA ASP A 16 11.59 9.52 14.90
C ASP A 16 12.49 8.45 15.53
N ARG A 17 12.88 8.62 16.80
CA ARG A 17 13.89 7.81 17.50
C ARG A 17 13.59 6.30 17.51
N ASP A 18 12.33 5.92 17.73
CA ASP A 18 11.91 4.52 17.79
C ASP A 18 10.94 4.13 16.66
N TYR A 19 10.69 5.06 15.74
CA TYR A 19 9.69 4.90 14.69
C TYR A 19 9.95 3.66 13.82
N ASP A 20 11.21 3.45 13.39
CA ASP A 20 11.53 2.37 12.46
C ASP A 20 11.29 0.98 13.07
N LYS A 21 11.53 0.86 14.39
CA LYS A 21 11.24 -0.38 15.13
C LYS A 21 9.73 -0.63 15.20
N LEU A 22 8.93 0.39 15.56
CA LEU A 22 7.47 0.28 15.62
C LEU A 22 6.86 0.01 14.23
N PHE A 23 7.40 0.66 13.20
CA PHE A 23 7.01 0.44 11.82
C PHE A 23 7.35 -0.99 11.36
N GLY A 24 8.44 -1.58 11.84
CA GLY A 24 8.77 -2.99 11.60
C GLY A 24 7.65 -3.94 12.04
N TYR A 25 7.14 -3.77 13.27
CA TYR A 25 6.00 -4.56 13.78
C TYR A 25 4.72 -4.30 12.98
N PHE A 26 4.43 -3.04 12.68
CA PHE A 26 3.29 -2.69 11.82
C PHE A 26 3.38 -3.37 10.46
N ALA A 27 4.54 -3.29 9.80
CA ALA A 27 4.76 -3.88 8.49
C ALA A 27 4.63 -5.41 8.53
N GLN A 28 5.02 -6.07 9.62
CA GLN A 28 4.79 -7.50 9.81
C GLN A 28 3.28 -7.80 9.93
N GLY A 29 2.56 -7.11 10.82
CA GLY A 29 1.12 -7.30 10.98
C GLY A 29 0.33 -6.99 9.71
N PHE A 30 0.72 -5.93 8.99
CA PHE A 30 0.13 -5.54 7.72
C PHE A 30 0.29 -6.62 6.65
N ARG A 31 1.46 -7.27 6.54
CA ARG A 31 1.67 -8.38 5.60
C ARG A 31 0.75 -9.55 5.89
N SER A 32 0.63 -9.95 7.16
CA SER A 32 -0.28 -11.02 7.57
C SER A 32 -1.74 -10.67 7.29
N TYR A 33 -2.15 -9.43 7.57
CA TYR A 33 -3.48 -8.94 7.27
C TYR A 33 -3.77 -8.96 5.77
N MET A 34 -2.83 -8.51 4.93
CA MET A 34 -3.02 -8.54 3.47
C MET A 34 -3.10 -9.97 2.92
N GLN A 35 -2.34 -10.92 3.49
CA GLN A 35 -2.48 -12.33 3.15
C GLN A 35 -3.89 -12.84 3.49
N GLN A 36 -4.42 -12.50 4.66
CA GLN A 36 -5.79 -12.85 5.04
C GLN A 36 -6.82 -12.26 4.06
N ARG A 37 -6.67 -10.99 3.67
CA ARG A 37 -7.58 -10.34 2.70
C ARG A 37 -7.53 -10.99 1.33
N LEU A 38 -6.34 -11.40 0.88
CA LEU A 38 -6.19 -12.17 -0.35
C LEU A 38 -6.84 -13.56 -0.22
N ASP A 39 -6.69 -14.22 0.92
CA ASP A 39 -7.32 -15.51 1.18
C ASP A 39 -8.85 -15.42 1.19
N GLU A 40 -9.42 -14.40 1.81
CA GLU A 40 -10.87 -14.10 1.76
C GLU A 40 -11.35 -13.80 0.33
N PHE A 41 -10.55 -13.08 -0.46
CA PHE A 41 -10.88 -12.79 -1.86
C PHE A 41 -10.87 -14.06 -2.72
N MET A 42 -10.00 -15.02 -2.39
CA MET A 42 -9.82 -16.31 -3.07
C MET A 42 -10.51 -17.48 -2.35
N ASP A 43 -11.47 -17.20 -1.46
CA ASP A 43 -12.20 -18.23 -0.70
C ASP A 43 -13.00 -19.13 -1.64
N SER A 44 -12.91 -20.46 -1.46
CA SER A 44 -13.71 -21.44 -2.21
C SER A 44 -15.21 -21.26 -1.99
N ARG A 45 -15.63 -20.68 -0.87
CA ARG A 45 -17.04 -20.46 -0.51
C ARG A 45 -17.62 -19.15 -1.04
N GLY A 46 -17.24 -18.76 -2.27
CA GLY A 46 -17.78 -17.56 -2.93
C GLY A 46 -16.87 -16.33 -2.90
N GLY A 47 -15.56 -16.54 -2.76
CA GLY A 47 -14.56 -15.51 -2.97
C GLY A 47 -14.67 -14.90 -4.38
N LYS A 48 -14.70 -13.57 -4.45
CA LYS A 48 -14.88 -12.82 -5.72
C LYS A 48 -13.75 -13.04 -6.73
N GLY A 49 -12.58 -13.49 -6.29
CA GLY A 49 -11.41 -13.71 -7.12
C GLY A 49 -11.50 -14.96 -7.99
N LEU A 50 -12.30 -15.96 -7.60
CA LEU A 50 -12.28 -17.28 -8.27
C LEU A 50 -12.82 -17.26 -9.70
N LYS A 51 -13.72 -16.32 -10.04
CA LYS A 51 -14.25 -16.17 -11.41
C LYS A 51 -13.19 -15.88 -12.47
N TYR A 52 -12.04 -15.37 -12.04
CA TYR A 52 -10.89 -15.07 -12.91
C TYR A 52 -9.97 -16.27 -13.13
N PHE A 53 -10.30 -17.42 -12.55
CA PHE A 53 -9.46 -18.62 -12.61
C PHE A 53 -10.22 -19.84 -13.13
N THR A 54 -9.47 -20.68 -13.84
CA THR A 54 -9.82 -22.05 -14.17
C THR A 54 -9.01 -22.98 -13.29
N CYS A 55 -9.67 -23.92 -12.64
CA CYS A 55 -9.09 -24.89 -11.73
C CYS A 55 -8.90 -26.22 -12.44
N VAL A 56 -7.74 -26.84 -12.23
CA VAL A 56 -7.38 -28.13 -12.84
C VAL A 56 -6.98 -29.10 -11.74
N GLU A 57 -7.67 -30.22 -11.68
CA GLU A 57 -7.34 -31.36 -10.81
C GLU A 57 -7.30 -32.62 -11.66
N ARG A 58 -6.14 -33.28 -11.72
CA ARG A 58 -5.91 -34.46 -12.59
C ARG A 58 -6.36 -34.22 -14.04
N THR A 59 -7.48 -34.79 -14.47
CA THR A 59 -8.07 -34.65 -15.81
C THR A 59 -9.30 -33.74 -15.83
N HIS A 60 -9.78 -33.29 -14.67
CA HIS A 60 -10.92 -32.40 -14.55
C HIS A 60 -10.48 -30.93 -14.65
N THR A 61 -11.19 -30.16 -15.45
CA THR A 61 -10.94 -28.73 -15.65
C THR A 61 -12.28 -28.01 -15.62
N ALA A 62 -12.44 -27.08 -14.70
CA ALA A 62 -13.64 -26.27 -14.59
C ALA A 62 -13.30 -24.87 -14.09
N LYS A 63 -14.29 -23.98 -14.14
CA LYS A 63 -14.17 -22.66 -13.51
C LYS A 63 -14.13 -22.80 -12.00
N CYS A 64 -13.21 -22.07 -11.36
CA CYS A 64 -12.99 -22.19 -9.91
C CYS A 64 -14.18 -21.66 -9.08
N ASP A 65 -15.03 -20.80 -9.65
CA ASP A 65 -16.25 -20.27 -9.02
C ASP A 65 -17.49 -21.13 -9.28
N SER A 66 -17.35 -22.27 -9.94
CA SER A 66 -18.47 -23.20 -10.15
C SER A 66 -18.69 -24.09 -8.92
N GLU A 67 -19.95 -24.34 -8.57
CA GLU A 67 -20.36 -25.29 -7.50
C GLU A 67 -19.85 -26.72 -7.74
N VAL A 68 -19.38 -27.00 -8.96
CA VAL A 68 -18.90 -28.32 -9.40
C VAL A 68 -17.48 -28.60 -8.89
N PHE A 69 -16.72 -27.59 -8.46
CA PHE A 69 -15.32 -27.74 -8.08
C PHE A 69 -15.11 -27.63 -6.55
N GLU A 70 -15.75 -28.53 -5.78
CA GLU A 70 -15.37 -28.82 -4.39
C GLU A 70 -14.71 -30.21 -4.32
N PRO A 71 -13.36 -30.29 -4.30
CA PRO A 71 -12.66 -31.56 -4.12
C PRO A 71 -13.08 -32.22 -2.80
N ASN A 72 -13.21 -33.55 -2.81
CA ASN A 72 -13.55 -34.29 -1.61
C ASN A 72 -12.47 -34.11 -0.54
N ALA A 73 -12.83 -33.51 0.59
CA ALA A 73 -11.92 -33.22 1.70
C ALA A 73 -11.37 -34.46 2.42
N MET A 74 -11.84 -35.66 2.09
CA MET A 74 -11.41 -36.92 2.70
C MET A 74 -10.35 -37.67 1.88
N VAL A 75 -9.88 -37.11 0.76
CA VAL A 75 -8.89 -37.76 -0.12
C VAL A 75 -7.78 -36.81 -0.54
N ASP A 76 -6.63 -37.36 -0.94
CA ASP A 76 -5.53 -36.58 -1.48
C ASP A 76 -5.90 -35.95 -2.82
N TRP A 77 -5.65 -34.65 -2.94
CA TRP A 77 -5.82 -33.93 -4.19
C TRP A 77 -4.78 -32.82 -4.38
N THR A 78 -4.58 -32.49 -5.66
CA THR A 78 -3.72 -31.38 -6.07
C THR A 78 -4.48 -30.56 -7.11
N MET A 79 -4.73 -29.31 -6.77
CA MET A 79 -5.45 -28.36 -7.60
C MET A 79 -4.47 -27.30 -8.12
N THR A 80 -4.44 -27.10 -9.43
CA THR A 80 -3.69 -26.02 -10.07
C THR A 80 -4.63 -24.91 -10.54
N TYR A 81 -4.29 -23.67 -10.18
CA TYR A 81 -5.02 -22.47 -10.60
C TYR A 81 -4.43 -21.93 -11.89
N ARG A 82 -5.28 -21.65 -12.87
CA ARG A 82 -4.90 -20.98 -14.12
C ARG A 82 -5.65 -19.67 -14.20
N ILE A 83 -4.92 -18.57 -14.28
CA ILE A 83 -5.53 -17.25 -14.41
C ILE A 83 -5.99 -17.03 -15.86
N ASP A 84 -7.27 -16.69 -16.02
CA ASP A 84 -7.88 -16.46 -17.33
C ASP A 84 -7.87 -14.99 -17.71
N ASP A 85 -8.22 -14.11 -16.75
CA ASP A 85 -8.23 -12.66 -16.93
C ASP A 85 -7.44 -11.98 -15.80
N LYS A 86 -6.13 -11.87 -16.03
CA LYS A 86 -5.18 -11.26 -15.10
C LYS A 86 -5.49 -9.77 -14.85
N PRO A 87 -5.74 -8.92 -15.87
CA PRO A 87 -6.10 -7.52 -15.64
C PRO A 87 -7.40 -7.34 -14.84
N GLY A 88 -8.44 -8.14 -15.13
CA GLY A 88 -9.70 -8.10 -14.40
C GLY A 88 -9.53 -8.47 -12.93
N PHE A 89 -8.77 -9.54 -12.66
CA PHE A 89 -8.42 -9.98 -11.31
C PHE A 89 -7.76 -8.86 -10.50
N PHE A 90 -6.68 -8.26 -11.02
CA PHE A 90 -5.94 -7.25 -10.27
C PHE A 90 -6.68 -5.95 -10.09
N ARG A 91 -7.52 -5.55 -11.05
CA ARG A 91 -8.40 -4.38 -10.90
C ARG A 91 -9.36 -4.57 -9.73
N GLU A 92 -10.10 -5.68 -9.70
CA GLU A 92 -11.06 -5.92 -8.63
C GLU A 92 -10.39 -6.20 -7.28
N LEU A 93 -9.24 -6.88 -7.29
CA LEU A 93 -8.43 -7.08 -6.08
C LEU A 93 -8.01 -5.74 -5.48
N ALA A 94 -7.49 -4.81 -6.30
CA ALA A 94 -7.12 -3.48 -5.85
C ALA A 94 -8.33 -2.68 -5.35
N ASP A 95 -9.46 -2.74 -6.06
CA ASP A 95 -10.68 -2.01 -5.69
C ASP A 95 -11.30 -2.50 -4.37
N VAL A 96 -11.27 -3.82 -4.11
CA VAL A 96 -11.92 -4.44 -2.93
C VAL A 96 -11.00 -4.48 -1.71
N THR A 97 -9.69 -4.65 -1.92
CA THR A 97 -8.74 -4.93 -0.83
C THR A 97 -7.61 -3.91 -0.71
N GLY A 98 -7.37 -3.11 -1.74
CA GLY A 98 -6.20 -2.23 -1.83
C GLY A 98 -4.88 -2.96 -2.09
N ILE A 99 -4.92 -4.28 -2.35
CA ILE A 99 -3.73 -5.06 -2.69
C ILE A 99 -3.29 -4.73 -4.12
N GLN A 100 -2.03 -4.35 -4.25
CA GLN A 100 -1.41 -4.01 -5.54
C GLN A 100 -0.88 -5.27 -6.24
N GLU A 101 -0.85 -5.25 -7.57
CA GLU A 101 -0.40 -6.39 -8.39
C GLU A 101 1.01 -6.82 -8.02
N GLU A 102 1.91 -5.86 -7.83
CA GLU A 102 3.30 -6.09 -7.46
C GLU A 102 3.47 -6.77 -6.10
N TRP A 103 2.44 -6.86 -5.26
CA TRP A 103 2.52 -7.53 -3.95
C TRP A 103 2.12 -9.00 -4.01
N VAL A 104 1.64 -9.48 -5.16
CA VAL A 104 1.07 -10.82 -5.31
C VAL A 104 1.95 -11.71 -6.19
N ASN A 105 2.25 -12.89 -5.69
CA ASN A 105 2.81 -14.00 -6.46
C ASN A 105 1.68 -14.91 -6.94
N LEU A 106 1.44 -14.94 -8.26
CA LEU A 106 0.48 -15.87 -8.89
C LEU A 106 0.99 -17.31 -8.98
N LYS A 107 2.26 -17.57 -8.67
CA LYS A 107 2.88 -18.90 -8.65
C LYS A 107 3.10 -19.37 -7.21
N GLY A 108 2.17 -19.02 -6.33
CA GLY A 108 2.18 -19.46 -4.94
C GLY A 108 1.74 -20.91 -4.81
N SER A 109 2.24 -21.58 -3.78
CA SER A 109 1.82 -22.94 -3.43
C SER A 109 1.47 -23.00 -1.96
N LYS A 110 0.36 -23.68 -1.66
CA LYS A 110 -0.09 -23.98 -0.30
C LYS A 110 -0.31 -25.48 -0.19
N SER A 111 0.03 -26.07 0.94
CA SER A 111 -0.31 -27.44 1.25
C SER A 111 -0.85 -27.51 2.67
N GLU A 112 -1.84 -28.36 2.89
CA GLU A 112 -2.31 -28.71 4.22
C GLU A 112 -2.52 -30.22 4.33
N THR A 113 -2.48 -30.70 5.56
CA THR A 113 -2.86 -32.07 5.89
C THR A 113 -4.11 -31.98 6.75
N VAL A 114 -5.17 -32.67 6.33
CA VAL A 114 -6.44 -32.75 7.07
C VAL A 114 -6.64 -34.16 7.60
N ASP A 115 -7.27 -34.27 8.75
CA ASP A 115 -7.68 -35.57 9.28
C ASP A 115 -8.89 -36.06 8.50
N ALA A 116 -8.71 -37.00 7.56
CA ALA A 116 -9.83 -37.67 6.92
C ALA A 116 -10.36 -38.71 7.92
N GLY A 117 -11.49 -38.38 8.56
CA GLY A 117 -12.10 -39.22 9.58
C GLY A 117 -12.30 -40.66 9.10
N GLY A 118 -11.72 -41.62 9.83
CA GLY A 118 -11.96 -43.04 9.62
C GLY A 118 -13.38 -43.40 10.05
N GLY A 119 -14.15 -44.04 9.17
CA GLY A 119 -15.38 -44.71 9.55
C GLY A 119 -15.11 -45.70 10.69
N THR A 120 -16.12 -45.92 11.55
CA THR A 120 -16.07 -46.76 12.75
C THR A 120 -15.20 -48.01 12.59
N GLY A 121 -13.94 -47.95 13.05
CA GLY A 121 -13.05 -49.11 13.15
C GLY A 121 -11.63 -48.94 12.59
N ASP A 122 -11.39 -48.03 11.63
CA ASP A 122 -10.06 -47.83 11.05
C ASP A 122 -9.43 -46.50 11.48
N HIS A 123 -8.11 -46.51 11.68
CA HIS A 123 -7.33 -45.35 12.07
C HIS A 123 -7.56 -44.17 11.09
N PRO A 124 -7.64 -42.92 11.57
CA PRO A 124 -7.74 -41.77 10.67
C PRO A 124 -6.53 -41.75 9.75
N HIS A 125 -6.77 -41.78 8.44
CA HIS A 125 -5.72 -41.56 7.46
C HIS A 125 -5.68 -40.05 7.15
N PRO A 126 -4.52 -39.38 7.28
CA PRO A 126 -4.42 -38.00 6.88
C PRO A 126 -4.60 -37.88 5.36
N ALA A 127 -5.38 -36.89 4.91
CA ALA A 127 -5.45 -36.48 3.52
C ALA A 127 -4.59 -35.24 3.29
N HIS A 128 -3.90 -35.21 2.15
CA HIS A 128 -3.00 -34.15 1.74
C HIS A 128 -3.63 -33.32 0.63
N HIS A 129 -3.85 -32.04 0.92
CA HIS A 129 -4.42 -31.09 -0.03
C HIS A 129 -3.33 -30.12 -0.49
N VAL A 130 -3.19 -29.98 -1.81
CA VAL A 130 -2.17 -29.10 -2.40
C VAL A 130 -2.80 -28.14 -3.39
N TRP A 131 -2.59 -26.84 -3.18
CA TRP A 131 -2.90 -25.78 -4.13
C TRP A 131 -1.62 -25.33 -4.81
N LEU A 132 -1.61 -25.41 -6.14
CA LEU A 132 -0.53 -24.93 -7.01
C LEU A 132 -0.99 -23.70 -7.79
N ASP A 133 -0.06 -22.79 -8.04
CA ASP A 133 -0.30 -21.54 -8.77
C ASP A 133 -1.42 -20.67 -8.16
N ARG A 134 -1.67 -20.82 -6.85
CA ARG A 134 -2.64 -20.01 -6.13
C ARG A 134 -2.04 -18.64 -5.84
N PRO A 135 -2.77 -17.53 -6.03
CA PRO A 135 -2.32 -16.20 -5.62
C PRO A 135 -1.96 -16.18 -4.14
N MET A 136 -0.75 -15.70 -3.83
CA MET A 136 -0.26 -15.50 -2.47
C MET A 136 0.48 -14.17 -2.36
N MET A 137 0.51 -13.56 -1.18
CA MET A 137 1.33 -12.38 -0.96
C MET A 137 2.81 -12.73 -1.10
N MET A 138 3.58 -11.84 -1.72
CA MET A 138 5.04 -11.97 -1.70
C MET A 138 5.55 -11.81 -0.27
N GLY A 139 6.37 -12.74 0.23
CA GLY A 139 6.83 -12.70 1.62
C GLY A 139 7.63 -11.44 2.02
N LYS A 140 8.13 -10.65 1.05
CA LYS A 140 9.03 -9.51 1.30
C LYS A 140 8.61 -8.21 0.61
N PHE A 141 7.34 -8.01 0.26
CA PHE A 141 6.96 -6.73 -0.36
C PHE A 141 7.24 -5.55 0.60
N GLN A 142 7.62 -4.42 -0.01
CA GLN A 142 7.96 -3.20 0.71
C GLN A 142 6.67 -2.48 1.09
N VAL A 143 6.37 -2.42 2.38
CA VAL A 143 5.28 -1.59 2.90
C VAL A 143 5.75 -0.14 2.85
N PRO A 144 5.04 0.77 2.14
CA PRO A 144 5.43 2.16 2.07
C PRO A 144 5.54 2.77 3.47
N ASN A 145 6.70 3.35 3.78
CA ASN A 145 6.93 3.98 5.07
C ASN A 145 6.57 5.48 4.99
N PRO A 146 5.53 5.95 5.70
CA PRO A 146 5.13 7.36 5.63
C PRO A 146 6.19 8.31 6.22
N LYS A 147 7.14 7.81 7.02
CA LYS A 147 8.31 8.57 7.48
C LYS A 147 9.11 9.15 6.31
N GLU A 148 9.23 8.44 5.19
CA GLU A 148 9.97 8.92 4.02
C GLU A 148 9.28 10.12 3.36
N VAL A 149 7.95 10.10 3.28
CA VAL A 149 7.16 11.23 2.75
C VAL A 149 7.29 12.44 3.67
N ILE A 150 7.22 12.23 4.99
CA ILE A 150 7.35 13.33 5.96
C ILE A 150 8.77 13.89 5.93
N LYS A 151 9.80 13.03 5.88
CA LYS A 151 11.21 13.44 5.73
C LYS A 151 11.44 14.27 4.47
N ALA A 152 10.83 13.89 3.34
CA ALA A 152 10.92 14.67 2.10
C ALA A 152 10.30 16.07 2.25
N ALA A 153 9.29 16.24 3.10
CA ALA A 153 8.64 17.53 3.36
C ALA A 153 9.38 18.42 4.38
N LEU A 154 10.20 17.83 5.26
CA LEU A 154 10.90 18.55 6.35
C LEU A 154 11.77 19.73 5.87
N PRO A 155 12.58 19.63 4.80
CA PRO A 155 13.37 20.75 4.31
C PRO A 155 12.50 21.96 3.94
N GLY A 156 11.34 21.70 3.32
CA GLY A 156 10.37 22.75 2.97
C GLY A 156 9.77 23.41 4.21
N ALA A 157 9.43 22.64 5.23
CA ALA A 157 8.94 23.17 6.51
C ALA A 157 9.99 24.03 7.24
N LYS A 158 11.25 23.59 7.27
CA LYS A 158 12.37 24.35 7.85
C LYS A 158 12.65 25.63 7.07
N ALA A 159 12.61 25.58 5.74
CA ALA A 159 12.76 26.76 4.89
C ALA A 159 11.63 27.78 5.11
N LEU A 160 10.39 27.30 5.30
CA LEU A 160 9.26 28.16 5.64
C LEU A 160 9.45 28.82 7.01
N GLN A 161 9.91 28.07 8.02
CA GLN A 161 10.23 28.62 9.33
C GLN A 161 11.29 29.73 9.23
N ALA A 162 12.41 29.46 8.57
CA ALA A 162 13.49 30.43 8.39
C ALA A 162 13.01 31.71 7.68
N ARG A 163 12.12 31.59 6.68
CA ARG A 163 11.52 32.74 6.00
C ARG A 163 10.60 33.55 6.91
N ILE A 164 9.77 32.89 7.71
CA ILE A 164 8.89 33.57 8.69
C ILE A 164 9.74 34.31 9.73
N GLU A 165 10.78 33.67 10.25
CA GLU A 165 11.71 34.27 11.21
C GLU A 165 12.48 35.45 10.63
N ALA A 166 13.02 35.31 9.41
CA ALA A 166 13.67 36.40 8.69
C ALA A 166 12.72 37.57 8.45
N THR A 167 11.49 37.30 7.99
CA THR A 167 10.46 38.34 7.78
C THR A 167 10.10 39.05 9.09
N LEU A 168 9.95 38.30 10.19
CA LEU A 168 9.70 38.87 11.51
C LEU A 168 10.90 39.69 12.02
N MET A 169 12.12 39.26 11.72
CA MET A 169 13.34 39.98 12.08
C MET A 169 13.45 41.28 11.28
N GLU A 170 13.22 41.23 9.96
CA GLU A 170 13.13 42.41 9.08
C GLU A 170 12.09 43.42 9.59
N PHE A 171 10.93 42.94 10.04
CA PHE A 171 9.90 43.78 10.63
C PHE A 171 10.37 44.40 11.96
N LYS A 172 11.02 43.62 12.83
CA LYS A 172 11.51 44.08 14.15
C LYS A 172 12.65 45.09 14.06
N ILE A 173 13.58 44.92 13.13
CA ILE A 173 14.71 45.86 12.92
C ILE A 173 14.32 47.02 12.01
N GLY A 174 13.04 47.14 11.66
CA GLY A 174 12.51 48.25 10.88
C GLY A 174 13.02 48.28 9.44
N LEU A 175 13.58 47.19 8.90
CA LEU A 175 13.94 47.10 7.48
C LEU A 175 12.68 47.17 6.60
N TRP A 176 11.53 46.74 7.12
CA TRP A 176 10.22 47.16 6.63
C TRP A 176 9.94 48.60 7.08
N THR A 177 10.72 49.55 6.58
CA THR A 177 10.26 50.94 6.57
C THR A 177 9.18 51.03 5.51
N PHE A 178 7.97 51.45 5.88
CA PHE A 178 7.04 52.02 4.92
C PHE A 178 7.58 53.40 4.50
N GLY A 179 8.78 53.43 3.89
CA GLY A 179 9.24 54.57 3.14
C GLY A 179 8.29 54.72 1.96
N HIS A 180 7.61 55.85 1.86
CA HIS A 180 6.57 56.09 0.86
C HIS A 180 7.05 55.83 -0.59
N GLU A 181 8.36 55.79 -0.81
CA GLU A 181 9.02 55.51 -2.10
C GLU A 181 9.25 54.02 -2.42
N ASP A 182 9.34 53.12 -1.43
CA ASP A 182 9.68 51.70 -1.65
C ASP A 182 8.45 50.80 -1.94
N SER A 183 7.25 51.23 -1.56
CA SER A 183 5.99 50.54 -1.91
C SER A 183 5.73 50.52 -3.43
N LEU A 184 6.13 51.58 -4.13
CA LEU A 184 6.01 51.70 -5.59
C LEU A 184 7.11 50.92 -6.32
N ARG A 185 8.29 50.79 -5.70
CA ARG A 185 9.40 50.00 -6.27
C ARG A 185 9.10 48.49 -6.17
N CYS A 186 8.61 48.04 -5.03
CA CYS A 186 8.29 46.63 -4.78
C CYS A 186 7.09 46.13 -5.62
N SER A 187 6.06 46.97 -5.79
CA SER A 187 4.93 46.68 -6.69
C SER A 187 5.31 46.69 -8.18
N ARG A 188 6.19 47.61 -8.62
CA ARG A 188 6.72 47.62 -10.00
C ARG A 188 7.56 46.39 -10.33
N TYR A 189 8.41 45.92 -9.42
CA TYR A 189 9.20 44.71 -9.65
C TYR A 189 8.31 43.47 -9.75
N ARG A 190 7.32 43.32 -8.86
CA ARG A 190 6.35 42.21 -8.91
C ARG A 190 5.49 42.24 -10.18
N LEU A 191 5.02 43.39 -10.62
CA LEU A 191 4.26 43.51 -11.88
C LEU A 191 5.14 43.17 -13.10
N SER A 192 6.40 43.60 -13.11
CA SER A 192 7.32 43.27 -14.22
C SER A 192 7.65 41.77 -14.28
N TYR A 193 7.75 41.11 -13.12
CA TYR A 193 8.00 39.67 -13.04
C TYR A 193 6.76 38.87 -13.46
N PHE A 194 5.57 39.28 -13.02
CA PHE A 194 4.30 38.68 -13.43
C PHE A 194 4.06 38.83 -14.94
N LEU A 195 4.36 40.00 -15.51
CA LEU A 195 4.26 40.26 -16.95
C LEU A 195 5.32 39.48 -17.77
N LYS A 196 6.52 39.27 -17.23
CA LYS A 196 7.52 38.40 -17.86
C LYS A 196 7.05 36.95 -17.88
N VAL A 197 6.59 36.41 -16.74
CA VAL A 197 6.06 35.04 -16.63
C VAL A 197 4.86 34.82 -17.56
N LEU A 198 3.95 35.79 -17.66
CA LEU A 198 2.81 35.75 -18.60
C LEU A 198 3.23 35.78 -20.08
N LYS A 199 4.34 36.44 -20.41
CA LYS A 199 4.90 36.42 -21.78
C LYS A 199 5.61 35.11 -22.10
N THR A 200 6.24 34.45 -21.12
CA THR A 200 6.85 33.12 -21.32
C THR A 200 5.81 32.01 -21.46
N TRP A 201 4.63 32.17 -20.86
CA TRP A 201 3.50 31.24 -20.96
C TRP A 201 2.65 31.39 -22.24
N ARG A 202 2.94 32.39 -23.08
CA ARG A 202 2.20 32.68 -24.32
C ARG A 202 2.98 32.33 -25.60
N LYS A 203 3.98 31.45 -25.51
CA LYS A 203 4.67 30.81 -26.62
C LYS A 203 4.51 29.31 -26.53
#